data_AF-A0A7W9IJF7-F1
#
_entry.id   AF-A0A7W9IJF7-F1
#
_cell.length_a   1.000
_cell.length_b   1.000
_cell.length_c   1.000
_cell.angle_alpha   90.00
_cell.angle_beta   90.00
_cell.angle_gamma   90.00
#
_symmetry.space_group_name_H-M   'P 1'
#
loop_
_entity.id
_entity.type
_entity.pdbx_description
1 polymer ?
#
loop_
_entity_poly.entity_id
_entity_poly.type
_entity_poly.pdbx_seq_one_letter_code
_entity_poly.pdbx_strand_id
1 'polypeptide(L)'
;MPNITLRNTFHVRNTPEALRAHLSQPQSYVGLSPLVVAVKDVQQGERETRYTSVERFTFLGVVKYDNMIKVTLRSTPQTVEGEVDSPGGVRLDYRFTLNDKDGGTEVEDLLVVHAWARPLLGYAAKKARQVQLARAGILASRLG
;
A
#
# COMPACT_ATOMS: atom_id res chain seq x y z
N MET A 1 3.45 17.67 10.83
CA MET A 1 2.33 17.61 9.87
C MET A 1 1.18 16.83 10.50
N PRO A 2 -0.07 17.31 10.44
CA PRO A 2 -1.25 16.55 10.87
C PRO A 2 -1.29 15.16 10.23
N ASN A 3 -1.83 14.17 10.95
CA ASN A 3 -1.93 12.80 10.47
C ASN A 3 -3.22 12.09 10.88
N ILE A 4 -3.56 11.03 10.15
CA ILE A 4 -4.63 10.08 10.46
C ILE A 4 -4.04 8.68 10.35
N THR A 5 -4.26 7.87 11.38
CA THR A 5 -3.87 6.46 11.41
C THR A 5 -5.08 5.58 11.08
N LEU A 6 -4.91 4.66 10.13
CA LEU A 6 -5.91 3.68 9.73
C LEU A 6 -5.38 2.28 10.00
N ARG A 7 -6.23 1.40 10.54
CA ARG A 7 -5.88 0.03 10.86
C ARG A 7 -6.90 -0.93 10.26
N ASN A 8 -6.40 -2.05 9.77
CA ASN A 8 -7.22 -3.18 9.37
C ASN A 8 -6.47 -4.47 9.69
N THR A 9 -7.20 -5.48 10.14
CA THR A 9 -6.65 -6.83 10.33
C THR A 9 -7.51 -7.79 9.53
N PHE A 10 -6.87 -8.69 8.79
CA PHE A 10 -7.55 -9.70 7.99
C PHE A 10 -6.70 -10.96 7.88
N HIS A 11 -7.34 -12.06 7.49
CA HIS A 11 -6.69 -13.36 7.38
C HIS A 11 -6.58 -13.79 5.92
N VAL A 12 -5.44 -14.38 5.55
CA VAL A 12 -5.18 -14.95 4.22
C VAL A 12 -4.71 -16.39 4.40
N ARG A 13 -5.29 -17.33 3.66
CA ARG A 13 -5.00 -18.77 3.77
C ARG A 13 -3.70 -19.15 3.04
N ASN A 14 -2.60 -18.52 3.43
CA ASN A 14 -1.27 -18.78 2.90
C ASN A 14 -0.23 -18.44 3.96
N THR A 15 1.04 -18.75 3.69
CA THR A 15 2.12 -18.57 4.66
C THR A 15 2.59 -17.12 4.74
N PRO A 16 3.10 -16.66 5.89
CA PRO A 16 3.66 -15.31 6.02
C PRO A 16 4.81 -15.07 5.03
N GLU A 17 5.59 -16.13 4.74
CA GLU A 17 6.68 -16.07 3.76
C GLU A 17 6.19 -15.80 2.34
N ALA A 18 5.13 -16.49 1.89
CA ALA A 18 4.56 -16.28 0.56
C ALA A 18 3.98 -14.87 0.42
N LEU A 19 3.27 -14.40 1.45
CA LEU A 19 2.75 -13.03 1.48
C LEU A 19 3.88 -12.00 1.46
N ARG A 20 4.92 -12.20 2.27
CA ARG A 20 6.10 -11.34 2.27
C ARG A 20 6.77 -11.30 0.91
N ALA A 21 7.02 -12.47 0.30
CA ALA A 21 7.64 -12.56 -1.01
C ALA A 21 6.82 -11.80 -2.07
N HIS A 22 5.48 -11.90 -2.02
CA HIS A 22 4.60 -11.15 -2.90
C HIS A 22 4.64 -9.64 -2.63
N LEU A 23 4.42 -9.22 -1.37
CA LEU A 23 4.35 -7.82 -0.96
C LEU A 23 5.66 -7.06 -1.10
N SER A 24 6.80 -7.76 -1.16
CA SER A 24 8.12 -7.16 -1.37
C SER A 24 8.44 -6.85 -2.83
N GLN A 25 7.60 -7.29 -3.78
CA GLN A 25 7.77 -6.99 -5.20
C GLN A 25 6.97 -5.75 -5.58
N PRO A 26 7.60 -4.68 -6.10
CA PRO A 26 6.89 -3.48 -6.55
C PRO A 26 5.74 -3.77 -7.52
N GLN A 27 5.94 -4.72 -8.44
CA GLN A 27 4.95 -5.10 -9.46
C GLN A 27 3.68 -5.69 -8.84
N SER A 28 3.76 -6.34 -7.68
CA SER A 28 2.60 -6.90 -6.97
C SER A 28 1.57 -5.83 -6.59
N TYR A 29 2.01 -4.58 -6.41
CA TYR A 29 1.12 -3.47 -6.05
C TYR A 29 0.17 -3.08 -7.18
N VAL A 30 0.47 -3.44 -8.45
CA VAL A 30 -0.43 -3.23 -9.59
C VAL A 30 -1.69 -4.07 -9.42
N GLY A 31 -2.83 -3.40 -9.35
CA GLY A 31 -4.13 -4.00 -9.09
C GLY A 31 -4.32 -4.57 -7.67
N LEU A 32 -3.28 -4.58 -6.81
CA LEU A 32 -3.43 -4.88 -5.39
C LEU A 32 -3.90 -3.65 -4.63
N SER A 33 -3.34 -2.50 -4.97
CA SER A 33 -3.98 -1.21 -4.73
C SER A 33 -4.83 -0.90 -5.96
N PRO A 34 -6.17 -0.78 -5.84
CA PRO A 34 -7.04 -0.55 -7.00
C PRO A 34 -6.72 0.72 -7.81
N LEU A 35 -6.00 1.67 -7.21
CA LEU A 35 -5.57 2.88 -7.88
C LEU A 35 -4.29 2.67 -8.70
N VAL A 36 -3.43 1.72 -8.33
CA VAL A 36 -2.12 1.53 -8.94
C VAL A 36 -2.25 0.75 -10.25
N VAL A 37 -1.92 1.43 -11.35
CA VAL A 37 -2.03 0.87 -12.71
C VAL A 37 -0.68 0.50 -13.33
N ALA A 38 0.41 1.07 -12.81
CA ALA A 38 1.76 0.77 -13.28
C ALA A 38 2.79 1.06 -12.19
N VAL A 39 3.95 0.42 -12.32
CA VAL A 39 5.16 0.69 -11.56
C VAL A 39 6.30 0.95 -12.53
N LYS A 40 7.13 1.95 -12.23
CA LYS A 40 8.23 2.43 -13.06
C LYS A 40 9.47 2.68 -12.21
N ASP A 41 10.61 2.84 -12.88
CA ASP A 41 11.87 3.31 -12.28
C ASP A 41 12.30 2.51 -11.04
N VAL A 42 12.15 1.19 -11.10
CA VAL A 42 12.46 0.31 -9.96
C VAL A 42 13.97 0.26 -9.76
N GLN A 43 14.40 0.64 -8.56
CA GLN A 43 15.78 0.59 -8.09
C GLN A 43 15.82 -0.33 -6.87
N GLN A 44 16.34 -1.54 -7.05
CA GLN A 44 16.54 -2.49 -5.96
C GLN A 44 17.88 -2.22 -5.29
N GLY A 45 17.85 -1.95 -3.99
CA GLY A 45 19.03 -1.91 -3.13
C GLY A 45 19.01 -3.07 -2.13
N GLU A 46 20.11 -3.24 -1.39
CA GLU A 46 20.25 -4.34 -0.42
C GLU A 46 19.24 -4.27 0.74
N ARG A 47 18.85 -3.06 1.14
CA ARG A 47 17.97 -2.83 2.31
C ARG A 47 16.59 -2.33 1.94
N GLU A 48 16.45 -1.71 0.77
CA GLU A 48 15.21 -1.08 0.35
C GLU A 48 15.10 -1.08 -1.17
N THR A 49 13.87 -1.07 -1.66
CA THR A 49 13.54 -0.91 -3.08
C THR A 49 12.82 0.42 -3.26
N ARG A 50 13.33 1.27 -4.15
CA ARG A 50 12.71 2.54 -4.51
C ARG A 50 12.06 2.43 -5.88
N TYR A 51 10.87 2.99 -6.06
CA TYR A 51 10.18 2.97 -7.35
C TYR A 51 9.14 4.08 -7.46
N THR A 52 8.68 4.33 -8.68
CA THR A 52 7.54 5.21 -8.97
C THR A 52 6.30 4.34 -9.16
N SER A 53 5.27 4.55 -8.35
CA SER A 53 3.95 3.96 -8.57
C SER A 53 3.05 4.97 -9.28
N VAL A 54 2.28 4.52 -10.26
CA VAL A 54 1.32 5.35 -10.99
C VAL A 54 -0.08 5.03 -10.50
N GLU A 55 -0.66 5.96 -9.75
CA GLU A 55 -2.05 5.88 -9.33
C GLU A 55 -2.97 6.60 -10.33
N ARG A 56 -3.97 5.90 -10.85
CA ARG A 56 -4.95 6.47 -11.76
C ARG A 56 -6.24 6.82 -11.04
N PHE A 57 -6.49 8.12 -10.92
CA PHE A 57 -7.75 8.65 -10.44
C PHE A 57 -8.68 8.90 -11.61
N THR A 58 -9.95 8.52 -11.47
CA THR A 58 -11.00 8.86 -12.45
C THR A 58 -11.99 9.81 -11.79
N PHE A 59 -12.12 11.01 -12.32
CA PHE A 59 -13.07 12.03 -11.89
C PHE A 59 -14.22 12.12 -12.87
N LEU A 60 -15.46 12.13 -12.34
CA LEU A 60 -16.70 12.21 -13.13
C LEU A 60 -16.82 11.14 -14.25
N GLY A 61 -16.13 10.01 -14.10
CA GLY A 61 -16.13 8.92 -15.10
C GLY A 61 -15.34 9.18 -16.38
N VAL A 62 -14.86 10.41 -16.62
CA VAL A 62 -14.26 10.80 -17.90
C VAL A 62 -12.84 11.36 -17.77
N VAL A 63 -12.52 12.07 -16.69
CA VAL A 63 -11.20 12.67 -16.51
C VAL A 63 -10.28 11.71 -15.78
N LYS A 64 -9.23 11.24 -16.45
CA LYS A 64 -8.18 10.41 -15.84
C LYS A 64 -7.00 11.28 -15.44
N TYR A 65 -6.55 11.13 -14.20
CA TYR A 65 -5.35 11.77 -13.69
C TYR A 65 -4.41 10.69 -13.17
N ASP A 66 -3.20 10.65 -13.73
CA ASP A 66 -2.14 9.74 -13.31
C ASP A 66 -1.23 10.47 -12.32
N ASN A 67 -1.36 10.11 -11.04
CA ASN A 67 -0.53 10.60 -9.96
C ASN A 67 0.71 9.72 -9.84
N MET A 68 1.89 10.30 -10.08
CA MET A 68 3.16 9.59 -9.94
C MET A 68 3.65 9.76 -8.50
N ILE A 69 3.56 8.70 -7.70
CA ILE A 69 4.01 8.69 -6.31
C ILE A 69 5.35 7.99 -6.19
N LYS A 70 6.25 8.53 -5.37
CA LYS A 70 7.53 7.88 -5.07
C LYS A 70 7.32 6.93 -3.90
N VAL A 71 7.82 5.71 -4.00
CA VAL A 71 7.71 4.70 -2.97
C VAL A 71 9.08 4.19 -2.57
N THR A 72 9.32 4.12 -1.27
CA THR A 72 10.43 3.37 -0.67
C THR A 72 9.84 2.18 0.05
N LEU A 73 10.24 0.97 -0.33
CA LEU A 73 9.75 -0.29 0.22
C LEU A 73 10.87 -0.99 0.96
N ARG A 74 10.56 -1.50 2.15
CA ARG A 74 11.47 -2.23 3.02
C ARG A 74 10.79 -3.52 3.48
N SER A 75 11.53 -4.62 3.47
CA SER A 75 11.03 -5.92 3.89
C SER A 75 11.94 -6.50 4.97
N THR A 76 11.34 -6.95 6.06
CA THR A 76 11.96 -7.72 7.12
C THR A 76 11.31 -9.10 7.18
N PRO A 77 11.83 -10.06 7.98
CA PRO A 77 11.21 -11.38 8.10
C PRO A 77 9.73 -11.37 8.52
N GLN A 78 9.30 -10.39 9.32
CA GLN A 78 7.95 -10.31 9.89
C GLN A 78 7.11 -9.16 9.32
N THR A 79 7.73 -8.22 8.61
CA THR A 79 7.05 -7.03 8.13
C THR A 79 7.40 -6.67 6.69
N VAL A 80 6.43 -6.07 6.01
CA VAL A 80 6.68 -5.29 4.79
C VAL A 80 6.17 -3.89 5.04
N GLU A 81 7.03 -2.89 4.91
CA GLU A 81 6.70 -1.51 5.16
C GLU A 81 7.15 -0.62 4.02
N GLY A 82 6.53 0.54 3.89
CA GLY A 82 6.99 1.52 2.94
C GLY A 82 6.51 2.92 3.21
N GLU A 83 7.20 3.83 2.55
CA GLU A 83 6.97 5.27 2.61
C GLU A 83 6.58 5.72 1.22
N VAL A 84 5.55 6.54 1.13
CA VAL A 84 5.00 7.06 -0.11
C VAL A 84 5.00 8.57 -0.05
N ASP A 85 5.65 9.20 -1.02
CA ASP A 85 5.64 10.64 -1.21
C ASP A 85 4.85 10.98 -2.48
N SER A 86 3.74 11.69 -2.32
CA SER A 86 2.93 12.17 -3.42
C SER A 86 3.24 13.64 -3.76
N PRO A 87 3.29 14.01 -5.06
CA PRO A 87 3.50 15.39 -5.51
C PRO A 87 2.53 16.42 -4.90
N GLY A 88 1.34 15.97 -4.48
CA GLY A 88 0.31 16.83 -3.87
C GLY A 88 0.54 17.21 -2.40
N GLY A 89 1.73 16.93 -1.84
CA GLY A 89 2.02 17.22 -0.43
C GLY A 89 1.35 16.24 0.55
N VAL A 90 1.12 15.00 0.09
CA VAL A 90 0.63 13.88 0.91
C VAL A 90 1.78 12.90 1.08
N ARG A 91 2.03 12.50 2.33
CA ARG A 91 2.92 11.39 2.68
C ARG A 91 2.09 10.27 3.28
N LEU A 92 2.41 9.03 2.94
CA LEU A 92 1.77 7.85 3.52
C LEU A 92 2.87 6.87 3.97
N ASP A 93 2.85 6.49 5.23
CA ASP A 93 3.66 5.39 5.75
C ASP A 93 2.74 4.17 5.92
N TYR A 94 3.15 3.01 5.44
CA TYR A 94 2.41 1.76 5.59
C TYR A 94 3.26 0.66 6.18
N ARG A 95 2.61 -0.26 6.91
CA ARG A 95 3.23 -1.47 7.43
C ARG A 95 2.22 -2.62 7.41
N PHE A 96 2.67 -3.75 6.88
CA PHE A 96 2.04 -5.05 7.01
C PHE A 96 2.84 -5.86 8.03
N THR A 97 2.24 -6.21 9.16
CA THR A 97 2.77 -7.24 10.06
C THR A 97 2.16 -8.57 9.67
N LEU A 98 2.98 -9.59 9.45
CA LEU A 98 2.56 -10.91 8.97
C LEU A 98 2.79 -11.93 10.09
N ASN A 99 1.71 -12.45 10.67
CA ASN A 99 1.75 -13.42 11.75
C ASN A 99 1.14 -14.74 11.30
N ASP A 100 1.83 -15.85 11.56
CA ASP A 100 1.23 -17.18 11.40
C ASP A 100 0.09 -17.36 12.40
N LYS A 101 -1.08 -17.78 11.92
CA LYS A 101 -2.28 -17.98 12.74
C LYS A 101 -3.25 -18.90 12.02
N ASP A 102 -3.84 -19.86 12.75
CA ASP A 102 -4.91 -20.74 12.23
C ASP A 102 -4.60 -21.43 10.89
N GLY A 103 -3.33 -21.75 10.63
CA GLY A 103 -2.88 -22.40 9.38
C GLY A 103 -2.79 -21.44 8.17
N GLY A 104 -2.81 -20.14 8.40
CA GLY A 104 -2.60 -19.10 7.39
C GLY A 104 -1.86 -17.89 7.98
N THR A 105 -2.10 -16.71 7.43
CA THR A 105 -1.48 -15.46 7.88
C THR A 105 -2.53 -14.47 8.34
N GLU A 106 -2.42 -14.03 9.59
CA GLU A 106 -3.05 -12.80 10.05
C GLU A 106 -2.19 -11.60 9.63
N VAL A 107 -2.78 -10.71 8.84
CA VAL A 107 -2.14 -9.51 8.32
C VAL A 107 -2.67 -8.31 9.10
N GLU A 108 -1.79 -7.61 9.80
CA GLU A 108 -2.09 -6.28 10.35
C GLU A 108 -1.63 -5.20 9.36
N ASP A 109 -2.59 -4.53 8.73
CA ASP A 109 -2.37 -3.41 7.82
C ASP A 109 -2.52 -2.09 8.60
N LEU A 110 -1.41 -1.38 8.75
CA LEU A 110 -1.32 -0.06 9.35
C LEU A 110 -0.97 0.97 8.27
N LEU A 111 -1.78 2.02 8.17
CA LEU A 111 -1.51 3.19 7.34
C LEU A 111 -1.45 4.44 8.22
N VAL A 112 -0.45 5.29 8.01
CA VAL A 112 -0.35 6.62 8.63
C VAL A 112 -0.30 7.65 7.50
N VAL A 113 -1.39 8.39 7.35
CA VAL A 113 -1.53 9.41 6.29
C VAL A 113 -1.18 10.75 6.88
N HIS A 114 -0.29 11.48 6.21
CA HIS A 114 0.11 12.82 6.57
C HIS A 114 -0.21 13.79 5.44
N ALA A 115 -0.74 14.97 5.78
CA ALA A 115 -0.88 16.09 4.84
C ALA A 115 -0.89 17.42 5.60
N TRP A 116 -0.42 18.48 4.94
CA TRP A 116 -0.28 19.80 5.56
C TRP A 116 -1.65 20.47 5.82
N ALA A 117 -2.62 20.25 4.92
CA ALA A 117 -3.98 20.77 5.02
C ALA A 117 -4.97 19.72 5.52
N ARG A 118 -5.85 20.08 6.47
CA ARG A 118 -6.88 19.20 7.03
C ARG A 118 -7.88 18.64 5.99
N PRO A 119 -8.42 19.44 5.04
CA PRO A 119 -9.30 18.89 4.01
C PRO A 119 -8.60 17.86 3.11
N LEU A 120 -7.35 18.13 2.74
CA LEU A 120 -6.51 17.21 1.96
C LEU A 120 -6.24 15.93 2.74
N LEU A 121 -5.93 16.04 4.04
CA LEU A 121 -5.74 14.90 4.93
C LEU A 121 -6.99 14.00 4.98
N GLY A 122 -8.18 14.60 5.14
CA GLY A 122 -9.43 13.85 5.18
C GLY A 122 -9.71 13.12 3.85
N TYR A 123 -9.47 13.79 2.72
CA TYR A 123 -9.59 13.17 1.40
C TYR A 123 -8.60 12.01 1.21
N ALA A 124 -7.32 12.25 1.51
CA ALA A 124 -6.26 11.25 1.40
C ALA A 124 -6.53 10.04 2.31
N ALA A 125 -6.95 10.26 3.55
CA ALA A 125 -7.32 9.20 4.48
C ALA A 125 -8.52 8.38 3.99
N LYS A 126 -9.54 9.03 3.41
CA LYS A 126 -10.68 8.31 2.81
C LYS A 126 -10.23 7.41 1.66
N LYS A 127 -9.35 7.89 0.77
CA LYS A 127 -8.79 7.10 -0.32
C LYS A 127 -7.91 5.97 0.18
N ALA A 128 -7.04 6.23 1.14
CA ALA A 128 -6.20 5.23 1.79
C ALA A 128 -7.05 4.12 2.42
N ARG A 129 -8.16 4.47 3.10
CA ARG A 129 -9.09 3.49 3.67
C ARG A 129 -9.75 2.61 2.60
N GLN A 130 -10.17 3.20 1.47
CA GLN A 130 -10.74 2.44 0.35
C GLN A 130 -9.73 1.42 -0.21
N VAL A 131 -8.48 1.85 -0.42
CA VAL A 131 -7.39 0.97 -0.85
C VAL A 131 -7.12 -0.13 0.17
N GLN A 132 -7.02 0.22 1.46
CA GLN A 132 -6.76 -0.71 2.55
C GLN A 132 -7.77 -1.87 2.60
N LEU A 133 -9.07 -1.54 2.50
CA LEU A 133 -10.14 -2.54 2.53
C LEU A 133 -10.16 -3.39 1.26
N ALA A 134 -9.96 -2.79 0.10
CA ALA A 134 -9.91 -3.53 -1.16
C ALA A 134 -8.72 -4.50 -1.21
N ARG A 135 -7.54 -4.06 -0.74
CA ARG A 135 -6.32 -4.87 -0.68
C ARG A 135 -6.53 -6.16 0.09
N ALA A 136 -7.23 -6.13 1.22
CA ALA A 136 -7.53 -7.31 2.01
C ALA A 136 -8.25 -8.38 1.17
N GLY A 137 -9.32 -7.98 0.46
CA GLY A 137 -10.06 -8.88 -0.42
C GLY A 137 -9.23 -9.37 -1.61
N ILE A 138 -8.39 -8.51 -2.19
CA ILE A 138 -7.55 -8.86 -3.35
C ILE A 138 -6.41 -9.80 -2.94
N LEU A 139 -5.78 -9.60 -1.79
CA LEU A 139 -4.77 -10.54 -1.27
C LEU A 139 -5.38 -11.91 -1.00
N ALA A 140 -6.54 -11.94 -0.34
CA ALA A 140 -7.26 -13.20 -0.11
C ALA A 140 -7.63 -13.89 -1.43
N SER A 141 -8.03 -13.14 -2.47
CA SER A 141 -8.36 -13.72 -3.78
C SER A 141 -7.13 -14.16 -4.59
N ARG A 142 -5.98 -13.48 -4.47
CA ARG A 142 -4.77 -13.77 -5.25
C ARG A 142 -3.93 -14.89 -4.63
N LEU A 143 -3.95 -14.97 -3.29
CA LEU A 143 -3.02 -15.81 -2.53
C LEU A 143 -3.71 -16.74 -1.53
N GLY A 144 -5.01 -16.62 -1.27
CA GLY A 144 -5.73 -17.48 -0.31
C GLY A 144 -6.40 -18.70 -0.93
#